data_AF-A0AAV6V7C8-F1
#
_entry.id   AF-A0AAV6V7C8-F1
#
_cell.length_a   1.000
_cell.length_b   1.000
_cell.length_c   1.000
_cell.angle_alpha   90.00
_cell.angle_beta   90.00
_cell.angle_gamma   90.00
#
_symmetry.space_group_name_H-M   'P 1'
#
loop_
_entity.id
_entity.type
_entity.pdbx_description
1 polymer ?
#
loop_
_entity_poly.entity_id
_entity_poly.type
_entity_poly.pdbx_seq_one_letter_code
_entity_poly.pdbx_strand_id
1 'polypeptide(L)'
;MKEPFKDLVTNNGTDWHVSEASISTPYRAFSREKLYADINVRIGLNSVNVSLQANPIHKNSDEINYNERFNWVEATQLKRSYQLHFSSYAWQTNPK
;
A
#
# COMPACT_ATOMS: atom_id res chain seq x y z
N MET A 1 -23.59 -12.04 26.07
CA MET A 1 -23.55 -12.81 24.81
C MET A 1 -22.80 -11.95 23.80
N LYS A 2 -21.57 -12.29 23.42
CA LYS A 2 -20.81 -11.53 22.41
C LYS A 2 -21.19 -12.06 21.03
N GLU A 3 -21.56 -11.15 20.12
CA GLU A 3 -21.88 -11.48 18.73
C GLU A 3 -20.64 -12.05 18.04
N PRO A 4 -20.62 -13.34 17.64
CA PRO A 4 -19.41 -14.01 17.15
C PRO A 4 -18.82 -13.35 15.89
N PHE A 5 -19.64 -12.65 15.11
CA PHE A 5 -19.22 -11.97 13.90
C PHE A 5 -18.50 -10.63 14.16
N LYS A 6 -18.79 -9.95 15.27
CA LYS A 6 -18.14 -8.67 15.61
C LYS A 6 -16.65 -8.87 15.94
N ASP A 7 -16.33 -9.95 16.64
CA ASP A 7 -14.96 -10.26 17.04
C ASP A 7 -14.09 -10.64 15.81
N LEU A 8 -14.66 -11.35 14.84
CA LEU A 8 -13.99 -11.70 13.58
C LEU A 8 -13.69 -10.48 12.70
N VAL A 9 -14.64 -9.55 12.56
CA VAL A 9 -14.45 -8.34 11.76
C VAL A 9 -13.44 -7.42 12.42
N THR A 10 -13.44 -7.32 13.75
CA THR A 10 -12.49 -6.47 14.48
C THR A 10 -11.06 -7.01 14.35
N ASN A 11 -10.87 -8.32 14.46
CA ASN A 11 -9.54 -8.93 14.38
C ASN A 11 -8.94 -8.90 12.95
N ASN A 12 -9.79 -9.04 11.93
CA ASN A 12 -9.34 -9.10 10.52
C ASN A 12 -9.48 -7.78 9.76
N GLY A 13 -10.18 -6.82 10.35
CA GLY A 13 -10.43 -5.50 9.77
C GLY A 13 -9.18 -4.63 9.76
N THR A 14 -9.14 -3.72 8.79
CA THR A 14 -7.99 -2.83 8.53
C THR A 14 -8.26 -1.38 8.89
N ASP A 15 -9.41 -1.09 9.49
CA ASP A 15 -9.89 0.28 9.74
C ASP A 15 -9.74 0.68 11.22
N TRP A 16 -8.73 0.15 11.92
CA TRP A 16 -8.46 0.57 13.30
C TRP A 16 -7.93 2.01 13.33
N HIS A 17 -7.06 2.35 12.38
CA HIS A 17 -6.69 3.73 12.08
C HIS A 17 -6.74 3.95 10.58
N VAL A 18 -7.35 5.06 10.15
CA VAL A 18 -7.49 5.43 8.75
C VAL A 18 -6.96 6.85 8.57
N SER A 19 -6.14 7.05 7.54
CA SER A 19 -5.65 8.36 7.13
C SER A 19 -5.72 8.48 5.62
N GLU A 20 -6.07 9.65 5.14
CA GLU A 20 -6.17 9.97 3.71
C GLU A 20 -5.55 11.34 3.45
N ALA A 21 -4.85 11.48 2.33
CA ALA A 21 -4.27 12.74 1.92
C ALA A 21 -4.12 12.81 0.40
N SER A 22 -4.30 13.99 -0.18
CA SER A 22 -3.88 14.26 -1.55
C SER A 22 -2.43 14.71 -1.57
N ILE A 23 -1.63 14.12 -2.45
CA ILE A 23 -0.17 14.29 -2.49
C ILE A 23 0.32 14.63 -3.89
N SER A 24 1.50 15.28 -3.93
CA SER A 24 2.28 15.52 -5.15
C SER A 24 3.66 14.89 -4.97
N THR A 25 3.86 13.68 -5.49
CA THR A 25 5.09 12.90 -5.30
C THR A 25 5.77 12.53 -6.62
N PRO A 26 7.04 12.13 -6.62
CA PRO A 26 7.65 11.50 -7.80
C PRO A 26 6.88 10.24 -8.21
N TYR A 27 6.67 10.01 -9.51
CA TYR A 27 5.92 8.86 -10.00
C TYR A 27 6.65 7.52 -9.81
N ARG A 28 7.91 7.43 -10.26
CA ARG A 28 8.73 6.21 -10.20
C ARG A 28 10.22 6.53 -10.19
N ALA A 29 11.05 5.55 -9.85
CA ALA A 29 12.50 5.67 -9.93
C ALA A 29 12.94 6.13 -11.34
N PHE A 30 13.96 7.00 -11.38
CA PHE A 30 14.51 7.57 -12.62
C PHE A 30 13.53 8.38 -13.49
N SER A 31 12.34 8.74 -12.98
CA SER A 31 11.44 9.70 -13.63
C SER A 31 11.49 11.06 -12.93
N ARG A 32 11.37 12.15 -13.72
CA ARG A 32 11.18 13.52 -13.22
C ARG A 32 9.71 13.92 -13.12
N GLU A 33 8.81 13.06 -13.58
CA GLU A 33 7.37 13.32 -13.59
C GLU A 33 6.81 13.29 -12.16
N LYS A 34 5.96 14.28 -11.87
CA LYS A 34 5.20 14.33 -10.63
C LYS A 34 3.85 13.66 -10.83
N LEU A 35 3.51 12.79 -9.89
CA LEU A 35 2.21 12.18 -9.73
C LEU A 35 1.38 13.03 -8.76
N TYR A 36 0.14 13.31 -9.15
CA TYR A 36 -0.88 13.88 -8.28
C TYR A 36 -1.86 12.76 -8.00
N ALA A 37 -1.95 12.37 -6.73
CA ALA A 37 -2.67 11.17 -6.33
C ALA A 37 -3.23 11.34 -4.92
N ASP A 38 -4.27 10.56 -4.63
CA ASP A 38 -4.78 10.36 -3.28
C ASP A 38 -4.13 9.11 -2.69
N ILE A 39 -3.56 9.26 -1.50
CA ILE A 39 -3.00 8.17 -0.69
C ILE A 39 -3.92 7.88 0.48
N ASN A 40 -4.24 6.61 0.68
CA ASN A 40 -5.01 6.11 1.81
C ASN A 40 -4.19 5.06 2.57
N VAL A 41 -4.12 5.19 3.90
CA VAL A 41 -3.45 4.25 4.78
C VAL A 41 -4.46 3.74 5.80
N ARG A 42 -4.69 2.44 5.79
CA ARG A 42 -5.62 1.72 6.67
C ARG A 42 -4.84 0.72 7.52
N ILE A 43 -4.74 0.98 8.81
CA ILE A 43 -4.01 0.14 9.77
C ILE A 43 -5.02 -0.76 10.48
N GLY A 44 -4.83 -2.06 10.36
CA GLY A 44 -5.48 -3.08 11.18
C GLY A 44 -4.55 -3.61 12.27
N LEU A 45 -5.02 -4.61 13.02
CA LEU A 45 -4.25 -5.20 14.11
C LEU A 45 -2.94 -5.85 13.63
N ASN A 46 -3.01 -6.57 12.51
CA ASN A 46 -1.92 -7.43 12.01
C ASN A 46 -1.35 -6.99 10.66
N SER A 47 -1.83 -5.87 10.12
CA SER A 47 -1.48 -5.44 8.78
C SER A 47 -1.74 -3.97 8.54
N VAL A 48 -1.06 -3.41 7.55
CA VAL A 48 -1.40 -2.12 6.94
C VAL A 48 -1.76 -2.33 5.47
N ASN A 49 -2.79 -1.63 5.04
CA ASN A 49 -3.18 -1.45 3.65
C ASN A 49 -2.82 -0.04 3.21
N VAL A 50 -2.06 0.07 2.12
CA VAL A 50 -1.68 1.35 1.51
C VAL A 50 -2.25 1.37 0.11
N SER A 51 -3.16 2.31 -0.13
CA SER A 51 -3.73 2.54 -1.45
C SER A 51 -3.21 3.85 -2.02
N LEU A 52 -2.90 3.84 -3.31
CA LEU A 52 -2.47 5.01 -4.06
C LEU A 52 -3.25 5.06 -5.37
N GLN A 53 -4.06 6.11 -5.53
CA GLN A 53 -4.87 6.31 -6.73
C GLN A 53 -4.49 7.63 -7.40
N ALA A 54 -4.11 7.58 -8.67
CA ALA A 54 -3.82 8.80 -9.41
C ALA A 54 -5.08 9.59 -9.76
N ASN A 55 -4.95 10.91 -9.70
CA ASN A 55 -6.01 11.81 -10.16
C ASN A 55 -6.06 11.77 -11.70
N PRO A 56 -7.24 11.92 -12.32
CA PRO A 56 -7.46 11.80 -13.78
C PRO A 56 -6.83 12.93 -14.62
N ILE A 57 -5.81 13.58 -14.08
CA ILE A 57 -5.02 14.65 -14.70
C ILE A 57 -3.88 14.05 -15.54
N HIS A 58 -3.43 12.83 -15.20
CA HIS A 58 -2.34 12.14 -15.88
C HIS A 58 -2.86 11.20 -16.97
N LYS A 59 -2.15 11.13 -18.11
CA LYS A 59 -2.54 10.28 -19.27
C LYS A 59 -2.66 8.79 -18.94
N ASN A 60 -1.97 8.32 -17.90
CA ASN A 60 -1.97 6.94 -17.44
C ASN A 60 -2.61 6.81 -16.04
N SER A 61 -3.45 7.77 -15.65
CA SER A 61 -4.08 7.81 -14.32
C SER A 61 -4.87 6.53 -13.99
N ASP A 62 -5.54 5.94 -14.99
CA ASP A 62 -6.29 4.69 -14.84
C ASP A 62 -5.39 3.47 -14.50
N GLU A 63 -4.10 3.53 -14.84
CA GLU A 63 -3.13 2.45 -14.56
C GLU A 63 -2.60 2.51 -13.12
N ILE A 64 -2.70 3.68 -12.47
CA ILE A 64 -2.13 3.93 -11.14
C ILE A 64 -3.25 3.82 -10.11
N ASN A 65 -3.58 2.58 -9.76
CA ASN A 65 -4.50 2.22 -8.69
C ASN A 65 -3.92 1.06 -7.86
N TYR A 66 -2.98 1.39 -6.98
CA TYR A 66 -2.31 0.40 -6.14
C TYR A 66 -3.08 0.17 -4.85
N ASN A 67 -3.11 -1.08 -4.39
CA ASN A 67 -3.68 -1.46 -3.10
C ASN A 67 -2.80 -2.54 -2.46
N GLU A 68 -1.70 -2.11 -1.86
CA GLU A 68 -0.70 -2.99 -1.28
C GLU A 68 -1.02 -3.32 0.17
N ARG A 69 -0.82 -4.57 0.56
CA ARG A 69 -1.02 -5.03 1.94
C ARG A 69 0.26 -5.63 2.51
N PHE A 70 0.67 -5.12 3.67
CA PHE A 70 1.81 -5.62 4.41
C PHE A 70 1.35 -6.17 5.76
N ASN A 71 1.73 -7.41 6.09
CA ASN A 71 1.36 -8.08 7.33
C ASN A 71 2.55 -8.13 8.31
N TRP A 72 2.28 -8.06 9.63
CA TRP A 72 3.29 -8.12 10.69
C TRP A 72 2.93 -9.08 11.84
N VAL A 73 2.26 -10.19 11.53
CA VAL A 73 1.86 -11.19 12.53
C VAL A 73 3.07 -11.78 13.26
N GLU A 74 4.16 -12.00 12.54
CA GLU A 74 5.44 -12.40 13.13
C GLU A 74 6.41 -11.22 13.23
N ALA A 75 7.26 -11.21 14.27
CA ALA A 75 8.18 -10.12 14.56
C ALA A 75 9.10 -9.69 13.39
N THR A 76 9.35 -10.57 12.42
CA THR A 76 10.21 -10.27 11.26
C THR A 76 9.47 -10.21 9.92
N GLN A 77 8.15 -10.42 9.90
CA GLN A 77 7.38 -10.57 8.67
C GLN A 77 7.40 -9.31 7.81
N LEU A 78 7.23 -8.13 8.42
CA LEU A 78 7.25 -6.85 7.72
C LEU A 78 8.61 -6.59 7.04
N LYS A 79 9.71 -6.86 7.76
CA LYS A 79 11.06 -6.72 7.22
C LYS A 79 11.28 -7.67 6.05
N ARG A 80 10.85 -8.92 6.18
CA ARG A 80 10.95 -9.93 5.11
C ARG A 80 10.12 -9.56 3.89
N SER A 81 8.86 -9.14 4.08
CA SER A 81 7.98 -8.76 2.98
C SER A 81 8.51 -7.54 2.23
N TYR A 82 9.01 -6.54 2.96
CA TYR A 82 9.68 -5.40 2.37
C TYR A 82 10.86 -5.86 1.50
N GLN A 83 11.80 -6.62 2.07
CA GLN A 83 12.98 -7.10 1.35
C GLN A 83 12.63 -7.90 0.08
N LEU A 84 11.68 -8.83 0.16
CA LEU A 84 11.23 -9.62 -0.99
C LEU A 84 10.59 -8.74 -2.07
N HIS A 85 9.78 -7.76 -1.68
CA HIS A 85 9.12 -6.87 -2.63
C HIS A 85 10.17 -6.10 -3.44
N PHE A 86 11.15 -5.45 -2.79
CA PHE A 86 12.23 -4.75 -3.50
C PHE A 86 13.13 -5.69 -4.32
N SER A 87 13.44 -6.89 -3.81
CA SER A 87 14.24 -7.87 -4.57
C SER A 87 13.51 -8.39 -5.81
N SER A 88 12.18 -8.49 -5.78
CA SER A 88 11.41 -8.92 -6.96
C SER A 88 11.49 -7.91 -8.12
N TYR A 89 11.56 -6.62 -7.81
CA TYR A 89 11.78 -5.54 -8.80
C TYR A 89 13.24 -5.41 -9.22
N ALA A 90 14.21 -5.87 -8.42
CA ALA A 90 15.64 -5.80 -8.75
C ALA A 90 16.03 -6.69 -9.95
N TRP A 91 15.34 -7.82 -10.18
CA TRP A 91 15.56 -8.66 -11.37
C TRP A 91 15.04 -8.02 -12.67
N GLN A 92 14.21 -6.97 -12.57
CA GLN A 92 13.63 -6.29 -13.73
C GLN A 92 14.48 -5.10 -14.21
N THR A 93 15.48 -4.66 -13.43
CA THR A 93 16.33 -3.51 -13.77
C THR A 93 17.70 -3.88 -14.29
N ASN A 94 17.92 -5.08 -14.84
CA ASN A 94 19.15 -5.37 -15.59
C ASN A 94 19.13 -4.59 -16.90
N PRO A 95 19.94 -3.54 -17.08
CA PRO A 95 20.15 -2.99 -18.41
C PRO A 95 21.03 -3.98 -19.18
N LYS A 96 20.72 -4.23 -20.45
CA LYS A 96 21.74 -4.68 -21.39
C LYS A 96 22.76 -3.58 -21.61
#